data_AF-A0A7W2IL12-F1
#
_entry.id   AF-A0A7W2IL12-F1
#
_cell.length_a   1.000
_cell.length_b   1.000
_cell.length_c   1.000
_cell.angle_alpha   90.00
_cell.angle_beta   90.00
_cell.angle_gamma   90.00
#
_symmetry.space_group_name_H-M   'P 1'
#
loop_
_entity.id
_entity.type
_entity.pdbx_description
1 polymer ?
#
loop_
_entity_poly.entity_id
_entity_poly.type
_entity_poly.pdbx_seq_one_letter_code
_entity_poly.pdbx_strand_id
1 'polypeptide(L)'
;MTAIDVSHTKLLPWNQYRDQQPADALKIIYDHANSTCAAIRGWYWSSIGVKRRISWWVRGATFLLLIVGSLLPVAAGFSDASMLRLQCTQSGVVALALAGLLQGADRIFGWSSGWLRYITTVVAIENRSRRFELEWAGYLLTRHGALDDSDVRALFELARQYEDDTIRLQAEETSQWAAEFSTSMTALGEAIRAQRESGDRALDTVRVSVSK
;
A
#
# COMPACT_ATOMS: atom_id res chain seq x y z
N MET A 1 -20.93 0.79 -5.58
CA MET A 1 -19.70 1.55 -5.84
C MET A 1 -18.89 0.76 -6.83
N THR A 2 -18.95 1.12 -8.11
CA THR A 2 -18.09 0.57 -9.14
C THR A 2 -16.66 0.87 -8.75
N ALA A 3 -15.88 -0.18 -8.48
CA ALA A 3 -14.44 -0.06 -8.34
C ALA A 3 -13.95 0.55 -9.66
N ILE A 4 -13.44 1.79 -9.59
CA ILE A 4 -12.64 2.35 -10.67
C ILE A 4 -11.43 1.42 -10.71
N ASP A 5 -11.44 0.46 -11.61
CA ASP A 5 -10.24 -0.33 -11.86
C ASP A 5 -9.23 0.62 -12.51
N VAL A 6 -7.95 0.49 -12.16
CA VAL A 6 -6.88 1.28 -12.82
C VAL A 6 -6.77 0.87 -14.29
N SER A 7 -7.38 -0.26 -14.66
CA SER A 7 -7.58 -0.67 -16.05
C SER A 7 -8.63 0.21 -16.74
N HIS A 8 -8.21 0.82 -17.85
CA HIS A 8 -9.01 1.61 -18.80
C HIS A 8 -9.12 3.13 -18.57
N THR A 9 -7.99 3.83 -18.39
CA THR A 9 -7.89 5.11 -19.13
C THR A 9 -7.91 4.75 -20.61
N LYS A 10 -9.06 4.98 -21.26
CA LYS A 10 -9.22 4.73 -22.69
C LYS A 10 -8.21 5.64 -23.40
N LEU A 11 -7.14 5.03 -23.93
CA LEU A 11 -6.14 5.77 -24.70
C LEU A 11 -6.87 6.54 -25.79
N LEU A 12 -6.55 7.81 -25.90
CA LEU A 12 -7.20 8.63 -26.90
C LEU A 12 -6.85 8.15 -28.31
N PRO A 13 -7.75 8.31 -29.29
CA PRO A 13 -7.46 7.96 -30.68
C PRO A 13 -6.26 8.76 -31.19
N TRP A 14 -5.28 8.08 -31.81
CA TRP A 14 -4.04 8.69 -32.30
C TRP A 14 -4.25 9.86 -33.28
N ASN A 15 -5.39 9.88 -33.97
CA ASN A 15 -5.73 10.86 -35.01
C ASN A 15 -6.60 12.03 -34.51
N GLN A 16 -7.00 12.06 -33.24
CA GLN A 16 -7.95 13.05 -32.73
C GLN A 16 -7.49 14.51 -32.88
N TYR A 17 -6.17 14.72 -32.99
CA TYR A 17 -5.55 16.05 -33.09
C TYR A 17 -5.18 16.43 -34.53
N ARG A 18 -5.34 15.53 -35.50
CA ARG A 18 -4.81 15.70 -36.87
C ARG A 18 -5.32 16.97 -37.56
N ASP A 19 -6.60 17.28 -37.39
CA ASP A 19 -7.30 18.35 -38.11
C ASP A 19 -7.70 19.50 -37.17
N GLN A 20 -7.18 19.52 -35.94
CA GLN A 20 -7.49 20.52 -34.91
C GLN A 20 -6.56 21.73 -35.03
N GLN A 21 -7.06 22.93 -34.69
CA GLN A 21 -6.17 24.06 -34.48
C GLN A 21 -5.32 23.82 -33.21
N PRO A 22 -4.05 24.27 -33.17
CA PRO A 22 -3.17 24.04 -32.03
C PRO A 22 -3.75 24.51 -30.68
N ALA A 23 -4.45 25.65 -30.67
CA ALA A 23 -5.08 26.18 -29.45
C ALA A 23 -6.18 25.26 -28.90
N ASP A 24 -7.03 24.71 -29.77
CA ASP A 24 -8.08 23.76 -29.38
C ASP A 24 -7.50 22.43 -28.92
N ALA A 25 -6.47 21.94 -29.63
CA ALA A 25 -5.74 20.72 -29.25
C ALA A 25 -5.10 20.85 -27.86
N LEU A 26 -4.48 21.99 -27.54
CA LEU A 26 -3.89 22.24 -26.21
C LEU A 26 -4.92 22.18 -25.08
N LYS A 27 -6.12 22.72 -25.30
CA LYS A 27 -7.20 22.61 -24.31
C LYS A 27 -7.59 21.15 -24.07
N ILE A 28 -7.74 20.37 -25.13
CA ILE A 28 -8.06 18.94 -25.03
C ILE A 28 -6.96 18.18 -24.28
N ILE A 29 -5.69 18.50 -24.57
CA ILE A 29 -4.53 17.90 -23.89
C ILE A 29 -4.53 18.23 -22.39
N TYR A 30 -4.77 19.49 -22.03
CA TYR A 30 -4.86 19.92 -20.63
C TYR A 30 -5.99 19.19 -19.88
N ASP A 31 -7.17 19.14 -20.49
CA ASP A 31 -8.34 18.47 -19.91
C ASP A 31 -8.08 16.95 -19.77
N HIS A 32 -7.43 16.34 -20.76
CA HIS A 32 -7.05 14.93 -20.70
C HIS A 32 -6.07 14.65 -19.56
N ALA A 33 -4.96 15.37 -19.49
CA ALA A 33 -3.94 15.17 -18.47
C ALA A 33 -4.52 15.32 -17.06
N ASN A 34 -5.35 16.34 -16.83
CA ASN A 34 -6.01 16.55 -15.55
C ASN A 34 -7.04 15.45 -15.23
N SER A 35 -7.85 15.02 -16.20
CA SER A 35 -8.86 13.98 -15.97
C SER A 35 -8.22 12.61 -15.69
N THR A 36 -7.18 12.25 -16.42
CA THR A 36 -6.37 11.04 -16.20
C THR A 36 -5.78 11.04 -14.79
N CYS A 37 -5.09 12.11 -14.41
CA CYS A 37 -4.46 12.20 -13.10
C CYS A 37 -5.49 12.33 -11.96
N ALA A 38 -6.63 12.98 -12.18
CA ALA A 38 -7.74 13.02 -11.22
C ALA A 38 -8.35 11.63 -10.99
N ALA A 39 -8.51 10.82 -12.03
CA ALA A 39 -8.98 9.44 -11.90
C ALA A 39 -8.01 8.59 -11.05
N ILE A 40 -6.71 8.71 -11.32
CA ILE A 40 -5.65 8.05 -10.55
C ILE A 40 -5.72 8.47 -9.06
N ARG A 41 -5.78 9.79 -8.78
CA ARG A 41 -5.89 10.29 -7.40
C ARG A 41 -7.16 9.78 -6.71
N GLY A 42 -8.30 9.82 -7.41
CA GLY A 42 -9.58 9.33 -6.91
C GLY A 42 -9.53 7.85 -6.52
N TRP A 43 -8.86 7.04 -7.34
CA TRP A 43 -8.62 5.64 -7.03
C TRP A 43 -7.82 5.45 -5.72
N TYR A 44 -6.71 6.17 -5.55
CA TYR A 44 -5.90 6.08 -4.33
C TYR A 44 -6.72 6.49 -3.09
N TRP A 45 -7.43 7.62 -3.15
CA TRP A 45 -8.26 8.09 -2.03
C TRP A 45 -9.35 7.10 -1.65
N SER A 46 -10.03 6.51 -2.64
CA SER A 46 -11.05 5.49 -2.40
C SER A 46 -10.47 4.21 -1.77
N SER A 47 -9.24 3.84 -2.15
CA SER A 47 -8.56 2.63 -1.69
C SER A 47 -7.97 2.76 -0.28
N ILE A 48 -7.56 3.98 0.12
CA ILE A 48 -7.00 4.28 1.44
C ILE A 48 -7.96 3.89 2.58
N GLY A 49 -9.26 4.17 2.42
CA GLY A 49 -10.26 3.94 3.48
C GLY A 49 -10.42 2.47 3.86
N VAL A 50 -10.37 1.56 2.88
CA VAL A 50 -10.45 0.11 3.12
C VAL A 50 -9.17 -0.39 3.81
N LYS A 51 -8.00 0.01 3.31
CA LYS A 51 -6.70 -0.40 3.90
C LYS A 51 -6.54 0.08 5.34
N ARG A 52 -6.94 1.32 5.62
CA ARG A 52 -6.92 1.88 6.99
C ARG A 52 -7.78 1.05 7.94
N ARG A 53 -9.00 0.69 7.54
CA ARG A 53 -9.89 -0.14 8.38
C ARG A 53 -9.29 -1.52 8.65
N ILE A 54 -8.77 -2.19 7.62
CA ILE A 54 -8.14 -3.51 7.77
C ILE A 54 -6.94 -3.43 8.73
N SER A 55 -6.05 -2.44 8.54
CA SER A 55 -4.90 -2.25 9.43
C SER A 55 -5.29 -2.03 10.89
N TRP A 56 -6.30 -1.20 11.16
CA TRP A 56 -6.81 -0.97 12.52
C TRP A 56 -7.39 -2.25 13.14
N TRP A 57 -8.19 -3.00 12.40
CA TRP A 57 -8.75 -4.27 12.86
C TRP A 57 -7.67 -5.30 13.18
N VAL A 58 -6.70 -5.47 12.29
CA VAL A 58 -5.60 -6.42 12.45
C VAL A 58 -4.74 -6.06 13.66
N ARG A 59 -4.33 -4.79 13.80
CA ARG A 59 -3.55 -4.33 14.96
C ARG A 59 -4.32 -4.45 16.27
N GLY A 60 -5.60 -4.08 16.28
CA GLY A 60 -6.46 -4.19 17.45
C GLY A 60 -6.66 -5.64 17.88
N ALA A 61 -6.93 -6.54 16.93
CA ALA A 61 -7.08 -7.96 17.20
C ALA A 61 -5.77 -8.60 17.69
N THR A 62 -4.62 -8.28 17.09
CA THR A 62 -3.31 -8.74 17.57
C THR A 62 -3.06 -8.29 19.00
N PHE A 63 -3.33 -7.01 19.31
CA PHE A 63 -3.12 -6.47 20.65
C PHE A 63 -4.02 -7.13 21.71
N LEU A 64 -5.31 -7.34 21.39
CA LEU A 64 -6.23 -8.05 22.28
C LEU A 64 -5.79 -9.50 22.52
N LEU A 65 -5.37 -10.21 21.47
CA LEU A 65 -4.87 -11.58 21.58
C LEU A 65 -3.59 -11.65 22.41
N LEU A 66 -2.68 -10.67 22.31
CA LEU A 66 -1.50 -10.57 23.17
C LEU A 66 -1.88 -10.37 24.64
N ILE A 67 -2.83 -9.49 24.93
CA ILE A 67 -3.31 -9.25 26.30
C ILE A 67 -3.91 -10.54 26.87
N VAL A 68 -4.86 -11.14 26.16
CA VAL A 68 -5.54 -12.37 26.59
C VAL A 68 -4.52 -13.50 26.75
N GLY A 69 -3.64 -13.67 25.77
CA GLY A 69 -2.60 -14.68 25.77
C GLY A 69 -1.60 -14.57 26.92
N SER A 70 -1.29 -13.34 27.33
CA SER A 70 -0.38 -13.07 28.45
C SER A 70 -1.06 -13.17 29.82
N LEU A 71 -2.31 -12.71 29.93
CA LEU A 71 -3.02 -12.65 31.21
C LEU A 71 -3.68 -13.97 31.61
N LEU A 72 -4.15 -14.79 30.65
CA LEU A 72 -4.82 -16.06 30.97
C LEU A 72 -3.93 -17.05 31.75
N PRO A 73 -2.65 -17.27 31.40
CA PRO A 73 -1.76 -18.13 32.19
C PRO A 73 -1.51 -17.58 33.61
N VAL A 74 -1.44 -16.25 33.76
CA VAL A 74 -1.26 -15.60 35.06
C VAL A 74 -2.51 -15.80 35.93
N ALA A 75 -3.69 -15.60 35.37
CA ALA A 75 -4.97 -15.85 36.05
C ALA A 75 -5.13 -17.32 36.46
N ALA A 76 -4.69 -18.25 35.60
CA ALA A 76 -4.70 -19.69 35.87
C ALA A 76 -3.87 -20.06 37.12
N GLY A 77 -2.79 -19.32 37.39
CA GLY A 77 -1.94 -19.51 38.57
C GLY A 77 -2.64 -19.28 39.91
N PHE A 78 -3.73 -18.50 39.93
CA PHE A 78 -4.53 -18.23 41.12
C PHE A 78 -5.68 -19.24 41.36
N SER A 79 -5.88 -20.20 40.45
CA SER A 79 -6.97 -21.18 40.54
C SER A 79 -6.48 -22.54 41.04
N ASP A 80 -7.13 -23.06 42.08
CA ASP A 80 -6.87 -24.40 42.63
C ASP A 80 -7.48 -25.54 41.78
N ALA A 81 -8.38 -25.21 40.84
CA ALA A 81 -8.99 -26.18 39.95
C ALA A 81 -8.03 -26.56 38.80
N SER A 82 -7.51 -27.78 38.83
CA SER A 82 -6.53 -28.30 37.86
C SER A 82 -7.03 -28.23 36.40
N MET A 83 -8.30 -28.56 36.15
CA MET A 83 -8.90 -28.52 34.82
C MET A 83 -9.01 -27.09 34.28
N LEU A 84 -9.44 -26.14 35.13
CA LEU A 84 -9.54 -24.73 34.76
C LEU A 84 -8.15 -24.15 34.45
N ARG A 85 -7.16 -24.51 35.27
CA ARG A 85 -5.76 -24.10 35.08
C ARG A 85 -5.21 -24.56 33.74
N LEU A 86 -5.45 -25.81 33.37
CA LEU A 86 -5.03 -26.37 32.08
C LEU A 86 -5.70 -25.66 30.90
N GLN A 87 -7.03 -25.48 30.96
CA GLN A 87 -7.79 -24.80 29.90
C GLN A 87 -7.31 -23.37 29.71
N CYS A 88 -7.20 -22.57 30.78
CA CYS A 88 -6.74 -21.18 30.70
C CYS A 88 -5.31 -21.08 30.13
N THR A 89 -4.41 -21.96 30.55
CA THR A 89 -3.02 -21.95 30.05
C THR A 89 -2.96 -22.30 28.56
N GLN A 90 -3.69 -23.34 28.13
CA GLN A 90 -3.76 -23.74 26.71
C GLN A 90 -4.41 -22.66 25.84
N SER A 91 -5.53 -22.08 26.28
CA SER A 91 -6.17 -20.96 25.58
C SER A 91 -5.26 -19.74 25.49
N GLY A 92 -4.46 -19.46 26.53
CA GLY A 92 -3.45 -18.40 26.51
C GLY A 92 -2.39 -18.64 25.44
N VAL A 93 -1.83 -19.85 25.35
CA VAL A 93 -0.86 -20.23 24.31
C VAL A 93 -1.46 -20.11 22.90
N VAL A 94 -2.70 -20.57 22.70
CA VAL A 94 -3.40 -20.44 21.43
C VAL A 94 -3.60 -18.97 21.05
N ALA A 95 -4.00 -18.12 22.01
CA ALA A 95 -4.16 -16.69 21.77
C ALA A 95 -2.83 -16.02 21.37
N LEU A 96 -1.71 -16.36 22.03
CA LEU A 96 -0.39 -15.86 21.65
C LEU A 96 0.04 -16.34 20.24
N ALA A 97 -0.22 -17.60 19.91
CA ALA A 97 0.07 -18.14 18.58
C ALA A 97 -0.72 -17.40 17.49
N LEU A 98 -2.03 -17.17 17.72
CA LEU A 98 -2.88 -16.42 16.80
C LEU A 98 -2.43 -14.96 16.67
N ALA A 99 -2.01 -14.31 17.76
CA ALA A 99 -1.43 -12.96 17.70
C ALA A 99 -0.18 -12.91 16.81
N GLY A 100 0.72 -13.90 16.95
CA GLY A 100 1.91 -14.03 16.12
C GLY A 100 1.58 -14.23 14.65
N LEU A 101 0.62 -15.12 14.34
CA LEU A 101 0.16 -15.37 12.97
C LEU A 101 -0.46 -14.13 12.33
N LEU A 102 -1.29 -13.41 13.09
CA LEU A 102 -1.96 -12.20 12.62
C LEU A 102 -0.96 -11.06 12.36
N GLN A 103 0.05 -10.92 13.25
CA GLN A 103 1.16 -9.99 13.06
C GLN A 103 2.03 -10.35 11.85
N GLY A 104 2.27 -11.64 11.62
CA GLY A 104 2.98 -12.14 10.43
C GLY A 104 2.20 -11.85 9.14
N ALA A 105 0.88 -12.11 9.15
CA ALA A 105 0.00 -11.80 8.04
C ALA A 105 0.00 -10.29 7.71
N ASP A 106 -0.11 -9.40 8.71
CA ASP A 106 -0.03 -7.94 8.49
C ASP A 106 1.26 -7.54 7.77
N ARG A 107 2.39 -8.18 8.14
CA ARG A 107 3.70 -7.92 7.55
C ARG A 107 3.79 -8.39 6.10
N ILE A 108 3.33 -9.61 5.81
CA ILE A 108 3.38 -10.21 4.47
C ILE A 108 2.43 -9.50 3.50
N PHE A 109 1.20 -9.23 3.91
CA PHE A 109 0.21 -8.57 3.06
C PHE A 109 0.38 -7.05 3.02
N GLY A 110 1.16 -6.48 3.94
CA GLY A 110 1.47 -5.05 3.98
C GLY A 110 0.22 -4.19 4.17
N TRP A 111 -0.81 -4.67 4.89
CA TRP A 111 -2.05 -3.90 5.09
C TRP A 111 -1.76 -2.58 5.81
N SER A 112 -0.91 -2.65 6.83
CA SER A 112 -0.46 -1.51 7.60
C SER A 112 0.49 -0.58 6.85
N SER A 113 1.49 -1.12 6.13
CA SER A 113 2.46 -0.29 5.36
C SER A 113 1.82 0.30 4.10
N GLY A 114 0.94 -0.45 3.44
CA GLY A 114 0.29 -0.05 2.20
C GLY A 114 -0.62 1.16 2.35
N TRP A 115 -1.24 1.36 3.52
CA TRP A 115 -2.01 2.58 3.79
C TRP A 115 -1.13 3.84 3.73
N LEU A 116 0.00 3.82 4.43
CA LEU A 116 0.92 4.95 4.47
C LEU A 116 1.53 5.20 3.09
N ARG A 117 1.93 4.14 2.39
CA ARG A 117 2.48 4.24 1.04
C ARG A 117 1.49 4.87 0.06
N TYR A 118 0.23 4.45 0.10
CA TYR A 118 -0.83 5.02 -0.75
C TYR A 118 -1.06 6.51 -0.44
N ILE A 119 -1.03 6.90 0.84
CA ILE A 119 -1.10 8.31 1.25
C ILE A 119 0.09 9.09 0.67
N THR A 120 1.31 8.60 0.85
CA THR A 120 2.51 9.29 0.38
C THR A 120 2.46 9.50 -1.14
N THR A 121 2.09 8.48 -1.90
CA THR A 121 1.96 8.55 -3.35
C THR A 121 0.86 9.51 -3.79
N VAL A 122 -0.35 9.43 -3.22
CA VAL A 122 -1.43 10.33 -3.63
C VAL A 122 -1.15 11.79 -3.28
N VAL A 123 -0.49 12.06 -2.15
CA VAL A 123 -0.07 13.42 -1.77
C VAL A 123 1.00 13.95 -2.74
N ALA A 124 1.93 13.11 -3.19
CA ALA A 124 2.90 13.49 -4.21
C ALA A 124 2.21 13.82 -5.55
N ILE A 125 1.25 13.02 -5.98
CA ILE A 125 0.47 13.27 -7.21
C ILE A 125 -0.37 14.55 -7.09
N GLU A 126 -1.02 14.78 -5.94
CA GLU A 126 -1.74 16.03 -5.63
C GLU A 126 -0.83 17.26 -5.77
N ASN A 127 0.35 17.22 -5.15
CA ASN A 127 1.31 18.32 -5.23
C ASN A 127 1.78 18.56 -6.67
N ARG A 128 2.06 17.48 -7.42
CA ARG A 128 2.45 17.57 -8.84
C ARG A 128 1.34 18.16 -9.71
N SER A 129 0.08 17.81 -9.42
CA SER A 129 -1.11 18.34 -10.13
C SER A 129 -1.24 19.85 -9.92
N ARG A 130 -1.15 20.33 -8.67
CA ARG A 130 -1.19 21.77 -8.37
C ARG A 130 -0.04 22.51 -9.05
N ARG A 131 1.14 21.90 -9.07
CA ARG A 131 2.31 22.48 -9.74
C ARG A 131 2.10 22.58 -11.25
N PHE A 132 1.52 21.55 -11.88
CA PHE A 132 1.16 21.58 -13.30
C PHE A 132 0.17 22.71 -13.61
N GLU A 133 -0.91 22.84 -12.84
CA GLU A 133 -1.90 23.92 -13.02
C GLU A 133 -1.25 25.31 -12.95
N LEU A 134 -0.36 25.52 -11.96
CA LEU A 134 0.35 26.78 -11.78
C LEU A 134 1.39 27.04 -12.88
N GLU A 135 2.15 26.02 -13.30
CA GLU A 135 3.13 26.13 -14.39
C GLU A 135 2.43 26.44 -15.71
N TRP A 136 1.31 25.77 -16.01
CA TRP A 136 0.51 25.99 -17.20
C TRP A 136 -0.10 27.40 -17.22
N ALA A 137 -0.76 27.80 -16.14
CA ALA A 137 -1.35 29.14 -16.02
C ALA A 137 -0.27 30.23 -16.06
N GLY A 138 0.83 30.03 -15.33
CA GLY A 138 1.97 30.94 -15.33
C GLY A 138 2.57 31.12 -16.73
N TYR A 139 2.67 30.04 -17.51
CA TYR A 139 3.12 30.12 -18.90
C TYR A 139 2.20 31.02 -19.73
N LEU A 140 0.89 30.75 -19.69
CA LEU A 140 -0.11 31.51 -20.46
C LEU A 140 -0.18 32.99 -20.07
N LEU A 141 -0.05 33.31 -18.77
CA LEU A 141 -0.07 34.70 -18.28
C LEU A 141 1.09 35.55 -18.80
N THR A 142 2.19 34.92 -19.23
CA THR A 142 3.37 35.63 -19.77
C THR A 142 3.33 35.84 -21.28
N ARG A 143 2.26 35.42 -21.96
CA ARG A 143 2.09 35.56 -23.40
C ARG A 143 1.12 36.67 -23.76
N HIS A 144 1.55 37.52 -24.68
CA HIS A 144 0.75 38.62 -25.21
C HIS A 144 0.46 38.33 -26.69
N GLY A 145 -0.75 37.89 -27.00
CA GLY A 145 -1.17 37.56 -28.37
C GLY A 145 -1.46 36.08 -28.58
N ALA A 146 -1.56 35.66 -29.84
CA ALA A 146 -1.76 34.26 -30.20
C ALA A 146 -0.50 33.43 -29.89
N LEU A 147 -0.70 32.20 -29.43
CA LEU A 147 0.37 31.26 -29.14
C LEU A 147 1.11 30.88 -30.43
N ASP A 148 2.44 30.91 -30.39
CA ASP A 148 3.28 30.45 -31.49
C ASP A 148 3.66 28.96 -31.38
N ASP A 149 4.37 28.43 -32.36
CA ASP A 149 4.80 27.02 -32.38
C ASP A 149 5.69 26.65 -31.18
N SER A 150 6.46 27.60 -30.65
CA SER A 150 7.33 27.37 -29.49
C SER A 150 6.51 27.26 -28.21
N ASP A 151 5.46 28.07 -28.10
CA ASP A 151 4.50 28.03 -27.01
C ASP A 151 3.71 26.73 -26.97
N VAL A 152 3.24 26.29 -28.13
CA VAL A 152 2.52 25.01 -28.28
C VAL A 152 3.39 23.84 -27.84
N ARG A 153 4.67 23.81 -28.25
CA ARG A 153 5.61 22.76 -27.85
C ARG A 153 5.88 22.78 -26.35
N ALA A 154 6.07 23.96 -25.76
CA ALA A 154 6.34 24.09 -24.33
C ALA A 154 5.16 23.62 -23.47
N LEU A 155 3.93 24.02 -23.82
CA LEU A 155 2.72 23.59 -23.14
C LEU A 155 2.50 22.08 -23.31
N PHE A 156 2.67 21.54 -24.53
CA PHE A 156 2.62 20.10 -24.76
C PHE A 156 3.61 19.34 -23.86
N GLU A 157 4.85 19.81 -23.77
CA GLU A 157 5.88 19.17 -22.94
C GLU A 157 5.54 19.24 -21.45
N LEU A 158 4.94 20.34 -20.97
CA LEU A 158 4.44 20.43 -19.58
C LEU A 158 3.38 19.37 -19.28
N ALA A 159 2.43 19.15 -20.19
CA ALA A 159 1.41 18.10 -20.04
C ALA A 159 2.02 16.70 -20.08
N ARG A 160 2.95 16.46 -21.03
CA ARG A 160 3.66 15.18 -21.14
C ARG A 160 4.41 14.84 -19.86
N GLN A 161 5.20 15.80 -19.35
CA GLN A 161 5.96 15.62 -18.11
C GLN A 161 5.05 15.39 -16.90
N TYR A 162 3.88 16.02 -16.87
CA TYR A 162 2.92 15.81 -15.79
C TYR A 162 2.36 14.38 -15.78
N GLU A 163 1.98 13.85 -16.94
CA GLU A 163 1.52 12.46 -17.05
C GLU A 163 2.66 11.47 -16.74
N ASP A 164 3.86 11.69 -17.31
CA ASP A 164 5.04 10.86 -17.08
C ASP A 164 5.40 10.81 -15.59
N ASP A 165 5.41 11.96 -14.90
CA ASP A 165 5.66 12.03 -13.46
C ASP A 165 4.60 11.29 -12.64
N THR A 166 3.33 11.39 -13.03
CA THR A 166 2.24 10.72 -12.33
C THR A 166 2.36 9.20 -12.47
N ILE A 167 2.62 8.71 -13.67
CA ILE A 167 2.86 7.28 -13.94
C ILE A 167 4.11 6.80 -13.21
N ARG A 168 5.18 7.60 -13.22
CA ARG A 168 6.42 7.30 -12.50
C ARG A 168 6.17 7.14 -10.99
N LEU A 169 5.39 8.03 -10.37
CA LEU A 169 5.03 7.91 -8.95
C LEU A 169 4.25 6.61 -8.65
N GLN A 170 3.37 6.17 -9.55
CA GLN A 170 2.68 4.87 -9.41
C GLN A 170 3.65 3.69 -9.57
N ALA A 171 4.58 3.78 -10.53
CA ALA A 171 5.58 2.73 -10.77
C ALA A 171 6.57 2.62 -9.59
N GLU A 172 7.00 3.75 -9.02
CA GLU A 172 7.81 3.81 -7.81
C GLU A 172 7.09 3.18 -6.62
N GLU A 173 5.80 3.50 -6.41
CA GLU A 173 4.99 2.88 -5.36
C GLU A 173 4.86 1.36 -5.54
N THR A 174 4.65 0.91 -6.77
CA THR A 174 4.52 -0.51 -7.10
C THR A 174 5.84 -1.26 -6.93
N SER A 175 6.96 -0.66 -7.30
CA SER A 175 8.28 -1.27 -7.11
C SER A 175 8.68 -1.34 -5.64
N GLN A 176 8.37 -0.29 -4.86
CA GLN A 176 8.53 -0.31 -3.41
C GLN A 176 7.69 -1.42 -2.78
N TRP A 177 6.44 -1.61 -3.22
CA TRP A 177 5.61 -2.72 -2.76
C TRP A 177 6.21 -4.09 -3.05
N ALA A 178 6.69 -4.30 -4.27
CA ALA A 178 7.28 -5.57 -4.67
C ALA A 178 8.53 -5.89 -3.83
N ALA A 179 9.36 -4.88 -3.54
CA ALA A 179 10.53 -5.00 -2.67
C ALA A 179 10.11 -5.36 -1.23
N GLU A 180 9.18 -4.61 -0.63
CA GLU A 180 8.65 -4.89 0.71
C GLU A 180 8.05 -6.30 0.83
N PHE A 181 7.32 -6.73 -0.20
CA PHE A 181 6.73 -8.05 -0.26
C PHE A 181 7.79 -9.16 -0.31
N SER A 182 8.80 -9.00 -1.18
CA SER A 182 9.93 -9.94 -1.29
C SER A 182 10.68 -10.07 0.03
N THR A 183 11.02 -8.94 0.67
CA THR A 183 11.67 -8.94 1.99
C THR A 183 10.82 -9.65 3.05
N SER A 184 9.50 -9.43 3.04
CA SER A 184 8.59 -10.08 3.99
C SER A 184 8.49 -11.60 3.76
N MET A 185 8.59 -12.06 2.52
CA MET A 185 8.61 -13.48 2.18
C MET A 185 9.90 -14.16 2.65
N THR A 186 11.05 -13.50 2.50
CA THR A 186 12.34 -13.99 3.01
C THR A 186 12.31 -14.13 4.52
N ALA A 187 11.83 -13.09 5.23
CA ALA A 187 11.71 -13.12 6.69
C ALA A 187 10.78 -14.24 7.17
N LEU A 188 9.68 -14.51 6.46
CA LEU A 188 8.81 -15.64 6.75
C LEU A 188 9.55 -16.98 6.58
N GLY A 189 10.30 -17.15 5.49
CA GLY A 189 11.09 -18.36 5.24
C GLY A 189 12.13 -18.63 6.33
N GLU A 190 12.81 -17.58 6.80
CA GLU A 190 13.76 -17.65 7.91
C GLU A 190 13.07 -18.03 9.22
N ALA A 191 11.92 -17.43 9.53
CA ALA A 191 11.14 -17.77 10.72
C ALA A 191 10.69 -19.24 10.73
N ILE A 192 10.21 -19.75 9.59
CA ILE A 192 9.82 -21.16 9.44
C ILE A 192 11.02 -22.09 9.64
N ARG A 193 12.18 -21.76 9.08
CA ARG A 193 13.41 -22.56 9.27
C ARG A 193 13.84 -22.56 10.74
N ALA A 194 13.89 -21.40 11.37
CA ALA A 194 14.25 -21.28 12.79
C ALA A 194 13.30 -22.09 13.69
N GLN A 195 12.00 -22.07 13.39
CA GLN A 195 11.02 -22.86 14.12
C GLN A 195 11.26 -24.38 13.96
N ARG A 196 11.59 -24.86 12.74
CA ARG A 196 11.93 -26.27 12.52
C ARG A 196 13.18 -26.68 13.30
N GLU A 197 14.26 -25.90 13.23
CA GLU A 197 15.49 -26.17 13.97
C GLU A 197 15.27 -26.20 15.49
N SER A 198 14.41 -25.31 16.01
CA SER A 198 14.05 -25.33 17.42
C SER A 198 13.28 -26.60 17.83
N GLY A 199 12.40 -27.08 16.94
CA GLY A 199 11.67 -28.32 17.13
C GLY A 199 12.60 -29.53 17.11
N ASP A 200 13.51 -29.61 16.15
CA ASP A 200 14.48 -30.71 16.04
C ASP A 200 15.38 -30.77 17.29
N ARG A 201 15.89 -29.63 17.75
CA ARG A 201 16.66 -29.55 19.01
C ARG A 201 15.85 -30.01 20.22
N ALA A 202 14.58 -29.65 20.30
CA ALA A 202 13.70 -30.10 21.38
C ALA A 202 13.43 -31.62 21.33
N LEU A 203 13.32 -32.20 20.14
CA LEU A 203 13.18 -33.64 19.97
C LEU A 203 14.47 -34.38 20.34
N ASP A 204 15.64 -33.85 19.98
CA ASP A 204 16.93 -34.44 20.32
C ASP A 204 17.20 -34.41 21.84
N THR A 205 16.85 -33.32 22.54
CA THR A 205 16.99 -33.26 24.01
C THR A 205 16.06 -34.26 24.69
N VAL A 206 14.83 -34.45 24.20
CA VAL A 206 13.91 -35.49 24.69
C VAL A 206 14.48 -36.89 24.42
N ARG A 207 15.00 -37.15 23.22
CA ARG A 207 15.61 -38.45 22.89
C ARG A 207 16.80 -38.78 23.81
N VAL A 208 17.67 -37.81 24.08
CA VAL A 208 18.84 -38.00 24.96
C VAL A 208 18.43 -38.23 26.42
N SER A 209 17.36 -37.57 26.89
CA SER A 209 16.86 -37.75 28.26
C SER A 209 16.12 -39.06 28.47
N VAL A 210 15.46 -39.62 27.45
CA VAL A 210 14.83 -40.95 27.50
C VAL A 210 15.85 -42.09 27.42
N SER A 211 17.03 -41.83 26.84
CA SER A 211 18.11 -42.83 26.71
C SER A 211 19.03 -42.90 27.94
N LYS A 212 18.81 -42.06 28.96
CA LYS A 212 19.52 -42.08 30.26
C LYS A 212 18.62 -42.68 31.32
#